data_AF-W4LV19-F1
#
_entry.id   AF-W4LV19-F1
#
_cell.length_a   1.000
_cell.length_b   1.000
_cell.length_c   1.000
_cell.angle_alpha   90.00
_cell.angle_beta   90.00
_cell.angle_gamma   90.00
#
_symmetry.space_group_name_H-M   'P 1'
#
loop_
_entity.id
_entity.type
_entity.pdbx_description
1 polymer ?
#
loop_
_entity_poly.entity_id
_entity_poly.type
_entity_poly.pdbx_seq_one_letter_code
_entity_poly.pdbx_strand_id
1 'polypeptide(L)'
;MGRFWVWALVYLGAFAGLSMAYHLHLHETPRRVLFAVDSSYPMHSVWSDVRTTLEQWQRNRHYTVFSVVTDKGRVHGWQPQASLQQVQPYAPRNLALLLDAQRHAEYQQADSIVLITNAADAGELELPKRTVLVRLP
;
A
#
# COMPACT_ATOMS: atom_id res chain seq x y z
N MET A 1 -5.54 49.03 -16.89
CA MET A 1 -4.66 47.88 -17.19
C MET A 1 -3.76 47.46 -16.02
N GLY A 2 -3.13 48.35 -15.24
CA GLY A 2 -2.19 47.95 -14.17
C GLY A 2 -2.76 47.11 -13.02
N ARG A 3 -4.00 47.38 -12.59
CA ARG A 3 -4.62 46.66 -11.44
C ARG A 3 -4.86 45.16 -11.71
N PHE A 4 -5.19 44.81 -12.95
CA PHE A 4 -5.39 43.41 -13.34
C PHE A 4 -4.10 42.60 -13.15
N TRP A 5 -2.97 43.13 -13.63
CA TRP A 5 -1.69 42.46 -13.53
C TRP A 5 -1.19 42.31 -12.09
N VAL A 6 -1.43 43.31 -11.23
CA VAL A 6 -1.12 43.20 -9.80
C VAL A 6 -1.89 42.04 -9.18
N TRP A 7 -3.21 41.96 -9.41
CA TRP A 7 -4.01 40.85 -8.88
C TRP A 7 -3.66 39.50 -9.50
N ALA A 8 -3.33 39.46 -10.80
CA ALA A 8 -2.88 38.24 -11.47
C ALA A 8 -1.57 37.71 -10.85
N LEU A 9 -0.60 38.60 -10.58
CA LEU A 9 0.65 38.23 -9.93
C LEU A 9 0.45 37.77 -8.49
N VAL A 10 -0.41 38.45 -7.73
CA VAL A 10 -0.76 38.03 -6.36
C VAL A 10 -1.41 36.64 -6.38
N TYR A 11 -2.35 36.40 -7.28
CA TYR A 11 -3.01 35.10 -7.43
C TYR A 11 -2.01 34.00 -7.81
N LEU A 12 -1.16 34.24 -8.82
CA LEU A 12 -0.12 33.30 -9.24
C LEU A 12 0.85 32.99 -8.11
N GLY A 13 1.30 34.02 -7.37
CA GLY A 13 2.20 33.87 -6.23
C GLY A 13 1.55 33.04 -5.10
N ALA A 14 0.30 33.36 -4.74
CA ALA A 14 -0.44 32.61 -3.73
C ALA A 14 -0.67 31.15 -4.16
N PHE A 15 -1.08 30.92 -5.40
CA PHE A 15 -1.31 29.59 -5.94
C PHE A 15 -0.03 28.74 -5.96
N ALA A 16 1.08 29.30 -6.44
CA ALA A 16 2.38 28.63 -6.44
C ALA A 16 2.86 28.32 -5.02
N GLY A 17 2.73 29.29 -4.10
CA GLY A 17 3.11 29.11 -2.69
C GLY A 17 2.32 28.00 -2.00
N LEU A 18 0.99 28.03 -2.14
CA LEU A 18 0.10 27.00 -1.56
C LEU A 18 0.36 25.62 -2.19
N SER A 19 0.55 25.56 -3.50
CA SER A 19 0.85 24.29 -4.20
C SER A 19 2.17 23.69 -3.74
N MET A 20 3.21 24.51 -3.58
CA MET A 20 4.52 24.05 -3.11
C MET A 20 4.45 23.58 -1.64
N ALA A 21 3.80 24.34 -0.77
CA ALA A 21 3.62 23.97 0.63
C ALA A 21 2.86 22.64 0.76
N TYR A 22 1.80 22.46 -0.03
CA TYR A 22 1.02 21.22 -0.07
C TYR A 22 1.85 20.03 -0.59
N HIS A 23 2.64 20.25 -1.65
CA HIS A 23 3.52 19.23 -2.20
C HIS A 23 4.55 18.74 -1.18
N LEU A 24 5.22 19.67 -0.47
CA LEU A 24 6.18 19.35 0.58
C LEU A 24 5.51 18.59 1.74
N HIS A 25 4.34 19.04 2.17
CA HIS A 25 3.60 18.39 3.24
C HIS A 25 3.26 16.93 2.92
N LEU A 26 2.77 16.65 1.70
CA LEU A 26 2.48 15.28 1.25
C LEU A 26 3.73 14.41 1.14
N HIS A 27 4.89 15.01 0.88
CA HIS A 27 6.16 14.30 0.82
C HIS A 27 6.70 13.95 2.22
N GLU A 28 6.51 14.83 3.21
CA GLU A 28 6.89 14.59 4.61
C GLU A 28 5.96 13.60 5.32
N THR A 29 4.69 13.55 4.89
CA THR A 29 3.66 12.68 5.47
C THR A 29 3.05 11.75 4.41
N PRO A 30 3.87 10.83 3.84
CA PRO A 30 3.39 9.95 2.79
C PRO A 30 2.35 8.98 3.36
N ARG A 31 1.34 8.66 2.54
CA ARG A 31 0.38 7.61 2.88
C ARG A 31 1.09 6.26 2.98
N ARG A 32 0.73 5.47 3.97
CA ARG A 32 1.32 4.14 4.25
C ARG A 32 0.34 3.05 3.86
N VAL A 33 0.72 2.25 2.88
CA VAL A 33 -0.08 1.11 2.40
C VAL A 33 0.67 -0.18 2.72
N LEU A 34 0.07 -1.02 3.56
CA LEU A 34 0.61 -2.34 3.87
C LEU A 34 0.02 -3.37 2.92
N PHE A 35 0.87 -4.10 2.19
CA PHE A 35 0.47 -5.29 1.48
C PHE A 35 0.71 -6.51 2.36
N ALA A 36 -0.39 -7.15 2.77
CA ALA A 36 -0.37 -8.44 3.43
C ALA A 36 -0.60 -9.53 2.38
N VAL A 37 0.43 -10.29 2.07
CA VAL A 37 0.41 -11.27 0.98
C VAL A 37 0.42 -12.68 1.55
N ASP A 38 -0.62 -13.45 1.25
CA ASP A 38 -0.65 -14.88 1.50
C ASP A 38 0.47 -15.56 0.67
N SER A 39 1.40 -16.24 1.34
CA SER A 39 2.48 -16.97 0.68
C SER A 39 2.30 -18.49 0.79
N SER A 40 1.07 -18.98 0.96
CA SER A 40 0.78 -20.41 1.10
C SER A 40 0.80 -21.20 -0.20
N TYR A 41 0.92 -22.54 -0.13
CA TYR A 41 0.94 -23.42 -1.32
C TYR A 41 -0.14 -23.13 -2.37
N PRO A 42 -1.42 -22.88 -2.03
CA PRO A 42 -2.45 -22.55 -3.02
C PRO A 42 -2.13 -21.32 -3.87
N MET A 43 -1.33 -20.38 -3.36
CA MET A 43 -0.97 -19.16 -4.09
C MET A 43 0.01 -19.41 -5.24
N HIS A 44 0.58 -20.61 -5.33
CA HIS A 44 1.58 -20.94 -6.36
C HIS A 44 1.03 -20.78 -7.79
N SER A 45 -0.23 -21.11 -8.04
CA SER A 45 -0.84 -20.98 -9.37
C SER A 45 -1.09 -19.53 -9.80
N VAL A 46 -1.23 -18.61 -8.83
CA VAL A 46 -1.59 -17.20 -9.05
C VAL A 46 -0.49 -16.22 -8.65
N TRP A 47 0.73 -16.72 -8.39
CA TRP A 47 1.82 -15.88 -7.88
C TRP A 47 2.25 -14.77 -8.84
N SER A 48 2.13 -15.00 -10.16
CA SER A 48 2.33 -13.97 -11.19
C SER A 48 1.33 -12.82 -11.05
N ASP A 49 0.09 -13.13 -10.67
CA ASP A 49 -0.98 -12.14 -10.56
C ASP A 49 -0.81 -11.27 -9.32
N VAL A 50 -0.18 -11.80 -8.26
CA VAL A 50 0.22 -11.00 -7.09
C VAL A 50 1.17 -9.89 -7.52
N ARG A 51 2.20 -10.19 -8.33
CA ARG A 51 3.15 -9.18 -8.81
C ARG A 51 2.45 -8.11 -9.64
N THR A 52 1.60 -8.54 -10.56
CA THR A 52 0.78 -7.64 -11.40
C THR A 52 -0.13 -6.77 -10.55
N THR A 53 -0.74 -7.32 -9.50
CA THR A 53 -1.60 -6.60 -8.57
C THR A 53 -0.81 -5.51 -7.83
N LEU A 54 0.36 -5.84 -7.29
CA LEU A 54 1.23 -4.85 -6.62
C LEU A 54 1.59 -3.70 -7.57
N GLU A 55 1.96 -4.03 -8.81
CA GLU A 55 2.29 -3.03 -9.84
C GLU A 55 1.11 -2.12 -10.20
N GLN A 56 -0.09 -2.68 -10.31
CA GLN A 56 -1.30 -1.90 -10.58
C GLN A 56 -1.62 -0.94 -9.43
N TRP A 57 -1.49 -1.39 -8.18
CA TRP A 57 -1.78 -0.56 -7.01
C TRP A 57 -0.80 0.61 -6.84
N GLN A 58 0.46 0.45 -7.26
CA GLN A 58 1.47 1.50 -7.14
C GLN A 58 1.50 2.49 -8.32
N ARG A 59 0.94 2.14 -9.49
CA ARG A 59 1.11 2.85 -10.77
C ARG A 59 0.81 4.36 -10.74
N ASN A 60 -0.07 4.83 -9.85
CA ASN A 60 -0.50 6.23 -9.78
C ASN A 60 -0.40 6.84 -8.37
N ARG A 61 0.52 6.35 -7.52
CA ARG A 61 0.60 6.77 -6.11
C ARG A 61 1.93 7.44 -5.76
N HIS A 62 2.03 8.72 -6.09
CA HIS A 62 3.26 9.53 -5.94
C HIS A 62 3.63 9.90 -4.50
N TYR A 63 2.66 9.99 -3.58
CA TYR A 63 2.89 10.31 -2.15
C TYR A 63 2.51 9.14 -1.27
N THR A 64 3.00 7.96 -1.62
CA THR A 64 2.66 6.71 -0.94
C THR A 64 3.91 5.86 -0.79
N VAL A 65 4.07 5.30 0.40
CA VAL A 65 5.08 4.30 0.71
C VAL A 65 4.39 2.99 1.04
N PHE A 66 5.08 1.91 0.69
CA PHE A 66 4.56 0.56 0.74
C PHE A 66 5.44 -0.31 1.62
N SER A 67 4.83 -1.18 2.39
CA SER A 67 5.50 -2.30 3.03
C SER A 67 4.83 -3.58 2.59
N VAL A 68 5.61 -4.66 2.47
CA VAL A 68 5.09 -5.98 2.11
C VAL A 68 5.41 -6.94 3.24
N VAL A 69 4.39 -7.61 3.74
CA VAL A 69 4.47 -8.67 4.74
C VAL A 69 3.81 -9.94 4.22
N THR A 70 4.28 -11.07 4.72
CA THR A 70 3.72 -12.40 4.46
C THR A 70 3.49 -13.09 5.78
N ASP A 71 2.79 -14.23 5.76
CA ASP A 71 2.60 -15.10 6.93
C ASP A 71 3.94 -15.64 7.49
N LYS A 72 5.03 -15.49 6.72
CA LYS A 72 6.40 -15.86 7.11
C LYS A 72 7.16 -14.72 7.76
N GLY A 73 6.79 -13.48 7.51
CA GLY A 73 7.48 -12.31 8.02
C GLY A 73 7.43 -11.11 7.10
N ARG A 74 8.17 -10.07 7.48
CA ARG A 74 8.38 -8.88 6.67
C ARG A 74 9.23 -9.23 5.44
N VAL A 75 8.76 -8.86 4.26
CA VAL A 75 9.55 -8.91 3.02
C VAL A 75 10.41 -7.64 2.93
N HIS A 76 9.78 -6.48 3.10
CA HIS A 76 10.48 -5.21 3.21
C HIS A 76 9.67 -4.16 4.00
N GLY A 77 10.36 -3.15 4.53
CA GLY A 77 9.75 -2.02 5.22
C GLY A 77 9.17 -0.96 4.27
N TRP A 78 8.85 0.21 4.81
CA TRP A 78 8.28 1.32 4.07
C TRP A 78 9.21 1.87 3.00
N GLN A 79 8.84 1.70 1.73
CA GLN A 79 9.60 2.20 0.58
C GLN A 79 8.67 2.61 -0.57
N PRO A 80 9.12 3.42 -1.54
CA PRO A 80 8.25 3.93 -2.61
C PRO A 80 7.69 2.89 -3.58
N GLN A 81 8.25 1.67 -3.61
CA GLN A 81 7.85 0.60 -4.54
C GLN A 81 7.61 -0.71 -3.79
N ALA A 82 6.47 -1.35 -4.00
CA ALA A 82 6.18 -2.66 -3.43
C ALA A 82 6.80 -3.77 -4.30
N SER A 83 7.45 -4.74 -3.66
CA SER A 83 8.09 -5.86 -4.35
C SER A 83 8.03 -7.12 -3.50
N LEU A 84 7.68 -8.25 -4.11
CA LEU A 84 7.77 -9.57 -3.47
C LEU A 84 9.22 -10.08 -3.39
N GLN A 85 10.20 -9.37 -3.95
CA GLN A 85 11.59 -9.83 -4.05
C GLN A 85 11.66 -11.30 -4.51
N GLN A 86 12.41 -12.14 -3.78
CA GLN A 86 12.59 -13.57 -4.00
C GLN A 86 11.58 -14.45 -3.21
N VAL A 87 10.51 -13.86 -2.67
CA VAL A 87 9.48 -14.63 -1.98
C VAL A 87 8.81 -15.58 -2.98
N GLN A 88 8.68 -16.83 -2.56
CA GLN A 88 7.93 -17.86 -3.25
C GLN A 88 6.83 -18.36 -2.33
N PRO A 89 5.70 -18.84 -2.86
CA PRO A 89 4.69 -19.49 -2.06
C PRO A 89 5.22 -20.81 -1.50
N TYR A 90 5.27 -20.93 -0.19
CA TYR A 90 5.65 -22.16 0.48
C TYR A 90 4.91 -22.33 1.81
N ALA A 91 4.74 -23.59 2.19
CA ALA A 91 4.08 -24.03 3.42
C ALA A 91 2.55 -23.82 3.45
N PRO A 92 1.84 -24.46 4.41
CA PRO A 92 0.40 -24.34 4.56
C PRO A 92 -0.04 -22.90 4.90
N ARG A 93 -1.29 -22.60 4.57
CA ARG A 93 -1.91 -21.29 4.82
C ARG A 93 -2.07 -21.01 6.30
N ASN A 94 -1.72 -19.79 6.69
CA ASN A 94 -2.02 -19.27 8.02
C ASN A 94 -2.34 -17.76 7.96
N LEU A 95 -3.61 -17.44 7.70
CA LEU A 95 -4.07 -16.05 7.60
C LEU A 95 -4.10 -15.35 8.97
N ALA A 96 -4.26 -16.09 10.06
CA ALA A 96 -4.21 -15.53 11.41
C ALA A 96 -2.83 -14.94 11.71
N LEU A 97 -1.75 -15.66 11.36
CA LEU A 97 -0.38 -15.14 11.51
C LEU A 97 -0.09 -13.95 10.60
N LEU A 98 -0.64 -13.95 9.38
CA LEU A 98 -0.50 -12.85 8.44
C LEU A 98 -1.14 -11.56 8.97
N LEU A 99 -2.30 -11.68 9.63
CA LEU A 99 -3.10 -10.57 10.16
C LEU A 99 -2.73 -10.17 11.59
N ASP A 100 -1.75 -10.84 12.20
CA ASP A 100 -1.32 -10.56 13.56
C ASP A 100 -0.53 -9.23 13.64
N ALA A 101 -1.18 -8.21 14.20
CA ALA A 101 -0.60 -6.89 14.39
C ALA A 101 0.55 -6.86 15.41
N GLN A 102 0.67 -7.85 16.31
CA GLN A 102 1.81 -7.96 17.21
C GLN A 102 3.06 -8.47 16.49
N ARG A 103 2.87 -9.35 15.51
CA ARG A 103 3.95 -9.89 14.68
C ARG A 103 4.49 -8.87 13.68
N HIS A 104 3.62 -7.99 13.20
CA HIS A 104 3.93 -7.03 12.14
C HIS A 104 3.60 -5.60 12.60
N ALA A 105 4.60 -4.88 13.09
CA ALA A 105 4.45 -3.49 13.54
C ALA A 105 3.87 -2.56 12.47
N GLU A 106 4.03 -2.91 11.19
CA GLU A 106 3.50 -2.18 10.05
C GLU A 106 1.98 -2.10 10.04
N TYR A 107 1.27 -3.08 10.64
CA TYR A 107 -0.19 -3.03 10.74
C TYR A 107 -0.67 -1.81 11.52
N GLN A 108 0.08 -1.38 12.54
CA GLN A 108 -0.27 -0.21 13.33
C GLN A 108 0.04 1.10 12.61
N GLN A 109 1.09 1.10 11.79
CA GLN A 109 1.59 2.27 11.09
C GLN A 109 0.90 2.50 9.74
N ALA A 110 0.19 1.50 9.21
CA ALA A 110 -0.50 1.56 7.93
C ALA A 110 -1.79 2.37 8.00
N ASP A 111 -1.95 3.31 7.06
CA ASP A 111 -3.22 4.01 6.83
C ASP A 111 -4.24 3.08 6.17
N SER A 112 -3.76 2.17 5.32
CA SER A 112 -4.56 1.18 4.62
C SER A 112 -3.83 -0.15 4.50
N ILE A 113 -4.59 -1.24 4.52
CA ILE A 113 -4.06 -2.60 4.41
C ILE A 113 -4.68 -3.22 3.16
N VAL A 114 -3.88 -3.90 2.36
CA VAL A 114 -4.34 -4.64 1.18
C VAL A 114 -3.98 -6.10 1.42
N LEU A 115 -4.99 -6.94 1.64
CA LEU A 115 -4.83 -8.37 1.83
C LEU A 115 -4.95 -9.07 0.47
N ILE A 116 -3.88 -9.72 0.01
CA ILE A 116 -3.84 -10.45 -1.25
C ILE A 116 -3.81 -11.95 -0.94
N THR A 117 -4.84 -12.69 -1.36
CA THR A 117 -4.97 -14.14 -1.13
C THR A 117 -5.90 -14.76 -2.16
N ASN A 118 -5.81 -16.07 -2.37
CA ASN A 118 -6.80 -16.86 -3.13
C ASN A 118 -7.69 -17.72 -2.22
N ALA A 119 -7.68 -17.45 -0.92
CA ALA A 119 -8.52 -18.10 0.05
C ALA A 119 -10.01 -17.77 -0.17
N ALA A 120 -10.83 -18.80 -0.42
CA ALA A 120 -12.28 -18.67 -0.56
C ALA A 120 -12.94 -18.20 0.75
N ASP A 121 -12.38 -18.61 1.88
CA ASP A 121 -12.77 -18.31 3.25
C ASP A 121 -12.26 -16.95 3.76
N ALA A 122 -11.36 -16.25 3.03
CA ALA A 122 -10.84 -14.97 3.49
C ALA A 122 -11.89 -13.85 3.62
N GLY A 123 -13.08 -14.03 3.05
CA GLY A 123 -14.19 -13.08 3.20
C GLY A 123 -14.90 -13.21 4.55
N GLU A 124 -14.67 -14.29 5.28
CA GLU A 124 -15.29 -14.58 6.59
C GLU A 124 -14.41 -14.10 7.76
N LEU A 125 -13.18 -13.65 7.47
CA LEU A 125 -12.28 -13.11 8.48
C LEU A 125 -12.75 -11.74 8.96
N GLU A 126 -12.65 -11.50 10.26
CA GLU A 126 -12.82 -10.16 10.83
C GLU A 126 -11.62 -9.28 10.46
N LEU A 127 -11.76 -8.57 9.34
CA LEU A 127 -10.73 -7.67 8.85
C LEU A 127 -10.91 -6.27 9.46
N PRO A 128 -9.82 -5.55 9.77
CA PRO A 128 -9.88 -4.14 10.11
C PRO A 128 -10.63 -3.34 9.04
N LYS A 129 -11.39 -2.31 9.44
CA LYS A 129 -12.16 -1.46 8.50
C LYS A 129 -11.34 -0.81 7.39
N ARG A 130 -10.02 -0.66 7.61
CA ARG A 130 -9.06 -0.09 6.64
C ARG A 130 -8.45 -1.12 5.68
N THR A 131 -8.94 -2.36 5.71
CA THR A 131 -8.42 -3.47 4.90
C THR A 131 -9.25 -3.64 3.63
N VAL A 132 -8.55 -3.70 2.49
CA VAL A 132 -9.10 -4.07 1.20
C VAL A 132 -8.69 -5.50 0.89
N LEU A 133 -9.67 -6.40 0.73
CA LEU A 133 -9.43 -7.78 0.31
C LEU A 133 -9.32 -7.84 -1.21
N VAL A 134 -8.19 -8.33 -1.71
CA VAL A 134 -7.97 -8.67 -3.11
C VAL A 134 -7.92 -10.18 -3.21
N ARG A 135 -9.02 -10.76 -3.70
CA ARG A 135 -9.11 -12.19 -3.94
C ARG A 135 -8.63 -12.50 -5.35
N LEU A 136 -7.55 -13.29 -5.44
CA LEU A 136 -7.08 -13.83 -6.71
C LEU A 136 -7.86 -15.11 -7.07
N PRO A 137 -8.06 -15.40 -8.36
CA PRO A 137 -8.84 -16.54 -8.85
C PRO A 137 -8.24 -17.91 -8.50
#